data_AF-A0AA50YLZ3-F1
#
_entry.id   AF-A0AA50YLZ3-F1
#
_cell.length_a   1.000
_cell.length_b   1.000
_cell.length_c   1.000
_cell.angle_alpha   90.00
_cell.angle_beta   90.00
_cell.angle_gamma   90.00
#
_symmetry.space_group_name_H-M   'P 1'
#
loop_
_entity.id
_entity.type
_entity.pdbx_description
1 polymer ?
#
loop_
_entity_poly.entity_id
_entity_poly.type
_entity_poly.pdbx_seq_one_letter_code
_entity_poly.pdbx_strand_id
1 'polypeptide(L)'
;RKSCPDPIPSQMSPEYKFGIINEQLEGLIYNYLKNRSTNIFNEYTEKDKFSEIMNAKFLASMASPGEPVGLLAAQSVGEPSTQMTLNTFHFAGRGDMNVTLGIPRLREILMTASAKLKTPNMDIPFIDDLSNLTKKAEKLRKIMNRVTVADVLEKIDVECEIVTKPNRQLKTTMR
;
A
#
# COMPACT_ATOMS: atom_id res chain seq x y z
N ARG A 1 25.15 -1.25 17.96
CA ARG A 1 23.91 -0.43 17.77
C ARG A 1 23.14 -0.51 19.08
N LYS A 2 22.91 0.59 19.79
CA LYS A 2 22.06 0.57 20.99
C LYS A 2 20.62 0.27 20.54
N SER A 3 19.91 -0.59 21.26
CA SER A 3 18.48 -0.80 21.02
C SER A 3 17.75 0.51 21.32
N CYS A 4 16.79 0.87 20.47
CA CYS A 4 15.86 1.93 20.83
C CYS A 4 15.11 1.51 22.10
N PRO A 5 14.86 2.44 23.04
CA PRO A 5 14.02 2.15 24.19
C PRO A 5 12.59 1.84 23.75
N ASP A 6 11.90 1.02 24.53
CA ASP A 6 10.49 0.72 24.27
C ASP A 6 9.62 1.96 24.49
N PRO A 7 8.51 2.08 23.74
CA PRO A 7 7.59 3.19 23.91
C PRO A 7 6.93 3.13 25.30
N ILE A 8 6.67 4.30 25.89
CA ILE A 8 6.15 4.44 27.27
C ILE A 8 4.83 3.65 27.48
N PRO A 9 3.85 3.66 26.56
CA PRO A 9 2.63 2.86 26.69
C PRO A 9 2.84 1.35 26.73
N SER A 10 3.99 0.84 26.25
CA SER A 10 4.32 -0.58 26.33
C SER A 10 4.82 -0.99 27.72
N GLN A 11 5.39 -0.05 28.47
CA GLN A 11 5.93 -0.32 29.81
C GLN A 11 4.90 -0.05 30.90
N MET A 12 3.99 0.90 30.67
CA MET A 12 3.03 1.36 31.67
C MET A 12 1.69 1.63 31.01
N SER A 13 0.60 1.18 31.64
CA SER A 13 -0.74 1.42 31.11
C SER A 13 -1.18 2.87 31.35
N PRO A 14 -1.73 3.55 30.33
CA PRO A 14 -2.27 4.89 30.48
C PRO A 14 -3.38 5.00 31.53
N GLU A 15 -4.14 3.92 31.73
CA GLU A 15 -5.24 3.86 32.70
C GLU A 15 -4.79 4.10 34.16
N TYR A 16 -3.58 3.66 34.52
CA TYR A 16 -3.09 3.73 35.91
C TYR A 16 -2.14 4.88 36.17
N LYS A 17 -1.53 5.46 35.13
CA LYS A 17 -0.56 6.54 35.30
C LYS A 17 -0.79 7.65 34.28
N PHE A 18 -1.08 8.83 34.85
CA PHE A 18 -1.30 10.05 34.10
C PHE A 18 -0.05 10.48 33.34
N GLY A 19 -0.24 11.07 32.14
CA GLY A 19 0.83 11.56 31.28
C GLY A 19 1.45 10.50 30.37
N ILE A 20 0.95 9.26 30.38
CA ILE A 20 1.33 8.25 29.40
C ILE A 20 0.47 8.44 28.15
N ILE A 21 1.11 8.87 27.07
CA ILE A 21 0.50 9.04 25.75
C ILE A 21 1.37 8.34 24.70
N ASN A 22 0.82 8.16 23.50
CA ASN A 22 1.60 7.69 22.35
C ASN A 22 2.55 8.79 21.85
N GLU A 23 3.72 8.38 21.39
CA GLU A 23 4.77 9.27 20.87
C GLU A 23 4.28 10.15 19.71
N GLN A 24 3.33 9.65 18.92
CA GLN A 24 2.71 10.42 17.85
C GLN A 24 1.90 11.62 18.39
N LEU A 25 1.07 11.41 19.42
CA LEU A 25 0.31 12.51 20.03
C LEU A 25 1.25 13.47 20.76
N GLU A 26 2.26 12.95 21.44
CA GLU A 26 3.30 13.76 22.09
C GLU A 26 4.00 14.66 21.07
N GLY A 27 4.41 14.10 19.93
CA GLY A 27 4.99 14.85 18.82
C GLY A 27 4.04 15.91 18.24
N LEU A 28 2.74 15.61 18.13
CA LEU A 28 1.73 16.58 17.70
C LEU A 28 1.57 17.73 18.71
N ILE A 29 1.51 17.43 20.01
CA ILE A 29 1.42 18.42 21.07
C ILE A 29 2.66 19.32 21.07
N TYR A 30 3.85 18.71 20.97
CA TYR A 30 5.11 19.45 20.92
C TYR A 30 5.18 20.37 19.70
N ASN A 31 4.86 19.86 18.51
CA ASN A 31 4.85 20.65 17.28
C ASN A 31 3.83 21.79 17.35
N TYR A 32 2.64 21.53 17.92
CA TYR A 32 1.64 22.56 18.15
C TYR A 32 2.15 23.64 19.10
N LEU A 33 2.71 23.27 20.25
CA LEU A 33 3.27 24.22 21.23
C LEU A 33 4.46 25.02 20.68
N LYS A 34 5.27 24.42 19.80
CA LYS A 34 6.40 25.07 19.13
C LYS A 34 5.95 26.08 18.08
N ASN A 35 4.94 25.73 17.29
CA ASN A 35 4.42 26.57 16.20
C ASN A 35 3.33 27.54 16.65
N ARG A 36 2.96 27.54 17.94
CA ARG A 36 1.92 28.41 18.51
C ARG A 36 2.37 29.87 18.46
N SER A 37 1.78 30.65 17.55
CA SER A 37 1.90 32.12 17.54
C SER A 37 1.25 32.75 18.78
N THR A 38 1.78 33.89 19.24
CA THR A 38 1.28 34.67 20.38
C THR A 38 -0.08 35.31 20.05
N ASN A 39 -1.16 34.56 20.21
CA ASN A 39 -2.53 35.10 20.16
C ASN A 39 -2.96 35.61 21.55
N ILE A 40 -3.90 36.54 21.60
CA ILE A 40 -4.42 37.19 22.82
C ILE A 40 -4.96 36.15 23.85
N PHE A 41 -5.43 34.99 23.39
CA PHE A 41 -5.88 33.89 24.25
C PHE A 41 -4.75 33.09 24.90
N ASN A 42 -3.49 33.31 24.52
CA ASN A 42 -2.34 32.61 25.10
C ASN A 42 -1.99 33.07 26.52
N GLU A 43 -2.50 34.23 26.93
CA GLU A 43 -2.30 34.77 28.28
C GLU A 43 -3.03 33.94 29.35
N TYR A 44 -4.09 33.21 28.98
CA TYR A 44 -4.92 32.43 29.89
C TYR A 44 -4.61 30.93 29.91
N THR A 45 -3.72 30.44 29.04
CA THR A 45 -3.45 29.00 28.91
C THR A 45 -1.95 28.72 28.86
N GLU A 46 -1.37 28.56 30.04
CA GLU A 46 -0.01 28.08 30.24
C GLU A 46 0.24 26.78 29.46
N LYS A 47 1.47 26.61 28.97
CA LYS A 47 1.88 25.45 28.16
C LYS A 47 1.68 24.13 28.92
N ASP A 48 1.99 24.14 30.21
CA ASP A 48 1.90 22.95 31.07
C ASP A 48 0.44 22.54 31.27
N LYS A 49 -0.44 23.50 31.59
CA LYS A 49 -1.89 23.27 31.69
C LYS A 49 -2.49 22.74 30.39
N PHE A 50 -2.03 23.23 29.24
CA PHE A 50 -2.48 22.71 27.94
C PHE A 50 -2.06 21.24 27.75
N SER A 51 -0.82 20.89 28.10
CA SER A 51 -0.34 19.51 28.03
C SER A 51 -1.14 18.60 28.97
N GLU A 52 -1.41 19.04 30.19
CA GLU A 52 -2.24 18.31 31.15
C GLU A 52 -3.67 18.08 30.63
N ILE A 53 -4.31 19.10 30.06
CA ILE A 53 -5.65 18.96 29.47
C ILE A 53 -5.63 17.97 28.30
N MET A 54 -4.60 17.99 27.46
CA MET A 54 -4.47 17.04 26.36
C MET A 54 -4.27 15.61 26.86
N ASN A 55 -3.47 15.41 27.92
CA ASN A 55 -3.32 14.12 28.56
C ASN A 55 -4.63 13.63 29.18
N ALA A 56 -5.40 14.51 29.83
CA ALA A 56 -6.71 14.18 30.37
C ALA A 56 -7.71 13.82 29.25
N LYS A 57 -7.69 14.55 28.14
CA LYS A 57 -8.52 14.24 26.95
C LYS A 57 -8.16 12.90 26.33
N PHE A 58 -6.88 12.56 26.26
CA PHE A 58 -6.42 11.26 25.77
C PHE A 58 -7.01 10.13 26.60
N LEU A 59 -6.91 10.20 27.94
CA LEU A 59 -7.49 9.21 28.84
C LEU A 59 -9.01 9.07 28.67
N ALA A 60 -9.71 10.19 28.49
CA ALA A 60 -11.16 10.19 28.26
C ALA A 60 -11.57 9.64 26.87
N SER A 61 -10.64 9.56 25.92
CA SER A 61 -10.90 9.10 24.54
C SER A 61 -10.48 7.65 24.30
N MET A 62 -10.05 6.93 25.34
CA MET A 62 -9.67 5.53 25.23
C MET A 62 -10.91 4.65 25.04
N ALA A 63 -10.75 3.58 24.25
CA ALA A 63 -11.79 2.57 24.08
C ALA A 63 -12.10 1.89 25.41
N SER A 64 -13.38 1.65 25.68
CA SER A 64 -13.78 1.06 26.97
C SER A 64 -13.51 -0.45 27.00
N PRO A 65 -13.07 -1.01 28.13
CA PRO A 65 -12.94 -2.46 28.28
C PRO A 65 -14.28 -3.16 27.99
N GLY A 66 -14.25 -4.21 27.17
CA GLY A 66 -15.45 -4.97 26.77
C GLY A 66 -16.17 -4.44 25.53
N GLU A 67 -15.70 -3.35 24.91
CA GLU A 67 -16.23 -2.87 23.64
C GLU A 67 -16.03 -3.92 22.52
N PRO A 68 -17.06 -4.22 21.70
CA PRO A 68 -16.98 -5.26 20.67
C PRO A 68 -16.21 -4.77 19.43
N VAL A 69 -14.92 -4.44 19.59
CA VAL A 69 -14.05 -3.88 18.55
C VAL A 69 -13.94 -4.76 17.31
N GLY A 70 -14.04 -6.09 17.45
CA GLY A 70 -14.05 -7.02 16.32
C GLY A 70 -15.29 -6.89 15.43
N LEU A 71 -16.47 -6.70 16.04
CA LEU A 71 -17.72 -6.49 15.29
C LEU A 71 -17.72 -5.12 14.62
N LEU A 72 -17.30 -4.09 15.35
CA LEU A 72 -17.17 -2.72 14.84
C LEU A 72 -16.19 -2.65 13.66
N ALA A 73 -15.04 -3.33 13.76
CA ALA A 73 -14.06 -3.42 12.68
C ALA A 73 -14.62 -4.18 11.46
N ALA A 74 -15.38 -5.25 11.67
CA ALA A 74 -16.01 -5.98 10.57
C ALA A 74 -17.05 -5.13 9.83
N GLN A 75 -17.87 -4.37 10.57
CA GLN A 75 -18.87 -3.46 9.99
C GLN A 75 -18.22 -2.28 9.27
N SER A 76 -17.19 -1.67 9.86
CA SER A 76 -16.52 -0.50 9.30
C SER A 76 -15.79 -0.79 7.98
N VAL A 77 -15.44 -2.05 7.72
CA VAL A 77 -14.95 -2.49 6.40
C VAL A 77 -16.11 -2.97 5.53
N GLY A 78 -17.01 -3.80 6.07
CA GLY A 78 -18.06 -4.48 5.30
C GLY A 78 -19.09 -3.55 4.69
N GLU A 79 -19.62 -2.58 5.46
CA GLU A 79 -20.62 -1.63 4.99
C GLU A 79 -20.11 -0.76 3.82
N PRO A 80 -18.99 -0.02 3.93
CA PRO A 80 -18.50 0.80 2.82
C PRO A 80 -18.03 -0.04 1.63
N SER A 81 -17.61 -1.29 1.84
CA SER A 81 -17.23 -2.19 0.74
C SER A 81 -18.38 -2.41 -0.24
N THR A 82 -19.63 -2.45 0.24
CA THR A 82 -20.81 -2.58 -0.64
C THR A 82 -20.93 -1.38 -1.59
N GLN A 83 -20.60 -0.17 -1.11
CA GLN A 83 -20.62 1.06 -1.91
C GLN A 83 -19.50 1.11 -2.96
N MET A 84 -18.39 0.42 -2.73
CA MET A 84 -17.28 0.37 -3.70
C MET A 84 -17.63 -0.38 -4.99
N THR A 85 -18.68 -1.21 -4.98
CA THR A 85 -19.09 -2.04 -6.13
C THR A 85 -19.59 -1.21 -7.32
N LEU A 86 -20.22 -0.05 -7.06
CA LEU A 86 -20.82 0.78 -8.11
C LEU A 86 -19.80 1.76 -8.74
N ASN A 87 -18.74 2.13 -8.03
CA ASN A 87 -17.77 3.15 -8.49
C ASN A 87 -16.67 2.61 -9.42
N THR A 88 -16.56 1.29 -9.62
CA THR A 88 -15.50 0.68 -10.46
C THR A 88 -15.84 0.56 -11.94
N PHE A 89 -17.12 0.70 -12.35
CA PHE A 89 -17.51 0.54 -13.76
C PHE A 89 -17.21 1.78 -14.62
N HIS A 90 -17.13 2.98 -14.05
CA HIS A 90 -16.80 4.19 -14.79
C HIS A 90 -15.28 4.45 -14.93
N PHE A 91 -14.44 3.79 -14.12
CA PHE A 91 -12.98 3.83 -14.26
C PHE A 91 -12.41 2.71 -15.16
N ALA A 92 -13.22 1.70 -15.52
CA ALA A 92 -12.82 0.62 -16.43
C ALA A 92 -12.41 1.08 -17.84
N GLY A 93 -12.61 2.37 -18.17
CA GLY A 93 -12.22 2.98 -19.44
C GLY A 93 -10.93 3.83 -19.41
N ARG A 94 -10.29 4.07 -18.25
CA ARG A 94 -8.94 4.66 -18.19
C ARG A 94 -7.93 3.54 -17.98
N GLY A 95 -7.27 3.15 -19.07
CA GLY A 95 -6.29 2.05 -19.12
C GLY A 95 -4.98 2.27 -18.36
N ASP A 96 -4.99 3.01 -17.25
CA ASP A 96 -3.74 3.35 -16.54
C ASP A 96 -3.29 2.31 -15.53
N MET A 97 -4.08 1.27 -15.23
CA MET A 97 -3.63 0.12 -14.43
C MET A 97 -4.71 -0.98 -14.38
N ASN A 98 -4.49 -2.12 -15.08
CA ASN A 98 -5.30 -3.33 -14.94
C ASN A 98 -4.98 -4.04 -13.60
N VAL A 99 -5.24 -3.37 -12.48
CA VAL A 99 -5.11 -3.95 -11.14
C VAL A 99 -6.51 -4.41 -10.70
N THR A 100 -6.61 -5.54 -10.01
CA THR A 100 -7.85 -5.93 -9.32
C THR A 100 -8.24 -4.84 -8.32
N LEU A 101 -9.39 -4.20 -8.53
CA LEU A 101 -9.91 -3.12 -7.67
C LEU A 101 -11.22 -3.55 -6.97
N GLY A 102 -11.56 -2.85 -5.88
CA GLY A 102 -12.83 -3.00 -5.17
C GLY A 102 -13.00 -4.33 -4.42
N ILE A 103 -14.23 -4.85 -4.40
CA ILE A 103 -14.60 -6.09 -3.70
C ILE A 103 -13.78 -7.31 -4.15
N PRO A 104 -13.50 -7.53 -5.45
CA PRO A 104 -12.65 -8.64 -5.89
C PRO A 104 -11.28 -8.67 -5.20
N ARG A 105 -10.62 -7.52 -5.04
CA ARG A 105 -9.33 -7.41 -4.36
C ARG A 105 -9.45 -7.68 -2.87
N LEU A 106 -10.50 -7.14 -2.25
CA LEU A 106 -10.78 -7.32 -0.83
C LEU A 106 -11.01 -8.81 -0.49
N ARG A 107 -11.76 -9.53 -1.34
CA ARG A 107 -11.95 -10.98 -1.23
C ARG A 107 -10.64 -11.75 -1.30
N GLU A 108 -9.77 -11.43 -2.26
CA GLU A 108 -8.48 -12.09 -2.42
C GLU A 108 -7.59 -11.94 -1.17
N ILE A 109 -7.61 -10.75 -0.54
CA ILE A 109 -6.81 -10.44 0.65
C ILE A 109 -7.41 -11.06 1.91
N LEU A 110 -8.70 -10.83 2.19
CA LEU A 110 -9.30 -11.16 3.48
C LEU A 110 -9.98 -12.54 3.52
N MET A 111 -10.65 -12.96 2.45
CA MET A 111 -11.51 -14.14 2.49
C MET A 111 -10.77 -15.40 2.03
N THR A 112 -9.99 -15.28 0.96
CA THR A 112 -9.32 -16.43 0.34
C THR A 112 -7.84 -16.52 0.69
N ALA A 113 -7.22 -15.41 1.11
CA ALA A 113 -5.78 -15.30 1.35
C ALA A 113 -4.98 -15.95 0.21
N SER A 114 -5.32 -15.58 -1.03
CA SER A 114 -4.89 -16.34 -2.21
C SER A 114 -3.38 -16.29 -2.39
N ALA A 115 -2.75 -17.46 -2.48
CA ALA A 115 -1.32 -17.58 -2.80
C ALA A 115 -0.99 -17.11 -4.23
N LYS A 116 -1.96 -17.17 -5.15
CA LYS A 116 -1.82 -16.70 -6.54
C LYS A 116 -2.81 -15.58 -6.80
N LEU A 117 -2.30 -14.35 -6.81
CA LEU A 117 -3.08 -13.16 -7.13
C LEU A 117 -3.36 -13.11 -8.64
N LYS A 118 -4.52 -12.57 -9.05
CA LYS A 118 -4.85 -12.41 -10.47
C LYS A 118 -3.97 -11.39 -11.17
N THR A 119 -3.66 -10.29 -10.50
CA THR A 119 -2.81 -9.20 -11.02
C THR A 119 -1.72 -8.88 -10.00
N PRO A 120 -0.64 -9.69 -9.89
CA PRO A 120 0.46 -9.40 -8.98
C PRO A 120 1.25 -8.17 -9.48
N ASN A 121 1.61 -7.27 -8.57
CA ASN A 121 2.45 -6.11 -8.83
C ASN A 121 3.63 -6.07 -7.84
N MET A 122 4.67 -5.33 -8.20
CA MET A 122 5.86 -5.15 -7.38
C MET A 122 6.43 -3.73 -7.60
N ASP A 123 6.62 -2.99 -6.52
CA ASP A 123 7.25 -1.68 -6.53
C ASP A 123 8.74 -1.81 -6.20
N ILE A 124 9.61 -1.23 -7.03
CA ILE A 124 11.06 -1.32 -6.90
C ILE A 124 11.60 0.07 -6.56
N PRO A 125 11.99 0.34 -5.30
CA PRO A 125 12.59 1.61 -4.92
C PRO A 125 14.02 1.72 -5.47
N PHE A 126 14.40 2.93 -5.85
CA PHE A 126 15.77 3.25 -6.24
C PHE A 126 16.56 3.82 -5.07
N ILE A 127 17.88 3.67 -5.10
CA ILE A 127 18.77 4.23 -4.07
C ILE A 127 18.88 5.75 -4.28
N ASP A 128 18.73 6.51 -3.19
CA ASP A 128 18.95 7.95 -3.14
C ASP A 128 20.44 8.23 -3.45
N ASP A 129 20.74 9.16 -4.37
CA ASP A 129 22.05 9.45 -5.02
C ASP A 129 22.35 8.84 -6.39
N LEU A 130 21.33 8.34 -7.11
CA LEU A 130 21.51 7.98 -8.52
C LEU A 130 21.44 9.19 -9.47
N SER A 131 22.58 9.54 -10.09
CA SER A 131 22.60 10.43 -11.26
C SER A 131 21.90 9.77 -12.47
N ASN A 132 21.12 10.56 -13.22
CA ASN A 132 20.35 10.13 -14.40
C ASN A 132 19.38 8.95 -14.13
N LEU A 133 18.56 9.07 -13.08
CA LEU A 133 17.58 8.05 -12.65
C LEU A 133 16.67 7.57 -13.79
N THR A 134 16.11 8.49 -14.58
CA THR A 134 15.17 8.17 -15.68
C THR A 134 15.77 7.22 -16.71
N LYS A 135 16.98 7.50 -17.20
CA LYS A 135 17.68 6.66 -18.19
C LYS A 135 18.00 5.26 -17.63
N LYS A 136 18.40 5.19 -16.37
CA LYS A 136 18.69 3.91 -15.69
C LYS A 136 17.41 3.11 -15.47
N ALA A 137 16.33 3.76 -15.06
CA ALA A 137 15.02 3.15 -14.89
C ALA A 137 14.48 2.58 -16.21
N GLU A 138 14.60 3.31 -17.32
CA GLU A 138 14.22 2.80 -18.64
C GLU A 138 15.06 1.60 -19.08
N LYS A 139 16.37 1.63 -18.84
CA LYS A 139 17.26 0.51 -19.13
C LYS A 139 16.86 -0.73 -18.32
N LEU A 140 16.57 -0.55 -17.04
CA LEU A 140 16.13 -1.62 -16.15
C LEU A 140 14.76 -2.17 -16.56
N ARG A 141 13.81 -1.30 -16.93
CA ARG A 141 12.51 -1.70 -17.49
C ARG A 141 12.68 -2.57 -18.73
N LYS A 142 13.57 -2.22 -19.65
CA LYS A 142 13.83 -3.03 -20.86
C LYS A 142 14.40 -4.41 -20.54
N ILE A 143 15.28 -4.50 -19.54
CA ILE A 143 15.90 -5.77 -19.12
C ILE A 143 14.89 -6.68 -18.39
N MET A 144 14.03 -6.10 -17.54
CA MET A 144 13.04 -6.86 -16.78
C MET A 144 11.81 -7.25 -17.60
N ASN A 145 11.52 -6.52 -18.68
CA ASN A 145 10.37 -6.86 -19.52
C ASN A 145 10.65 -8.15 -20.28
N ARG A 146 9.79 -9.16 -20.09
CA ARG A 146 9.87 -10.41 -20.84
C ARG A 146 9.49 -10.13 -22.29
N VAL A 147 10.41 -10.43 -23.20
CA VAL A 147 10.18 -10.37 -24.65
C VAL A 147 10.22 -11.79 -25.20
N THR A 148 9.19 -12.17 -25.95
CA THR A 148 9.11 -13.44 -26.66
C THR A 148 9.43 -13.25 -28.15
N VAL A 149 9.79 -14.32 -28.85
CA VAL A 149 10.07 -14.26 -30.30
C VAL A 149 8.86 -13.70 -31.06
N ALA A 150 7.65 -14.03 -30.61
CA ALA A 150 6.41 -13.52 -31.19
C ALA A 150 6.29 -11.98 -31.12
N ASP A 151 6.89 -11.33 -30.13
CA ASP A 151 6.82 -9.87 -29.97
C ASP A 151 7.74 -9.11 -30.96
N VAL A 152 8.72 -9.81 -31.55
CA VAL A 152 9.73 -9.23 -32.47
C VAL A 152 9.51 -9.69 -33.90
N LEU A 153 8.68 -10.71 -34.10
CA LEU A 153 8.49 -11.34 -35.39
C LEU A 153 7.55 -10.53 -36.28
N GLU A 154 8.04 -10.08 -37.42
CA GLU A 154 7.27 -9.28 -38.39
C GLU A 154 6.53 -10.15 -39.42
N LYS A 155 7.18 -11.22 -39.88
CA LYS A 155 6.64 -12.14 -40.89
C LYS A 155 7.22 -13.54 -40.70
N ILE A 156 6.41 -14.56 -40.96
CA ILE A 156 6.87 -15.95 -41.12
C ILE A 156 6.47 -16.40 -42.51
N ASP A 157 7.44 -16.87 -43.29
CA ASP A 157 7.18 -17.54 -44.56
C ASP A 157 7.27 -19.05 -44.34
N VAL A 158 6.16 -19.75 -44.60
CA VAL A 158 6.08 -21.20 -44.42
C VAL A 158 6.00 -21.87 -45.79
N GLU A 159 7.08 -22.55 -46.16
CA GLU A 159 7.18 -23.35 -47.38
C GLU A 159 6.92 -24.83 -47.05
N CYS A 160 5.88 -25.40 -47.64
CA CYS A 160 5.52 -26.80 -47.46
C CYS A 160 5.76 -27.57 -48.76
N GLU A 161 6.67 -28.55 -48.73
CA GLU A 161 7.00 -29.42 -49.86
C GLU A 161 6.72 -30.88 -49.51
N ILE A 162 6.12 -31.64 -50.43
CA ILE A 162 5.95 -33.09 -50.25
C ILE A 162 7.18 -33.77 -50.85
N VAL A 163 8.05 -34.29 -50.00
CA VAL A 163 9.23 -35.07 -50.41
C VAL A 163 8.81 -36.53 -50.55
N THR A 164 8.98 -37.11 -51.74
CA THR A 164 8.53 -38.48 -52.05
C THR A 164 9.64 -39.53 -52.04
N LYS A 165 10.92 -39.14 -51.99
CA LYS A 165 12.09 -40.04 -51.92
C LYS A 165 13.08 -39.53 -50.86
N PRO A 166 13.69 -40.38 -50.02
CA PRO A 166 13.56 -41.85 -49.97
C PRO A 166 12.27 -42.34 -49.30
N ASN A 167 11.62 -41.53 -48.46
CA ASN A 167 10.31 -41.82 -47.85
C ASN A 167 9.37 -40.62 -48.03
N ARG A 168 8.07 -40.89 -48.22
CA ARG A 168 7.05 -39.84 -48.35
C ARG A 168 6.88 -39.08 -47.04
N GLN A 169 7.31 -37.81 -47.02
CA GLN A 169 7.24 -36.94 -45.85
C GLN A 169 6.86 -35.52 -46.26
N LEU A 170 6.07 -34.85 -45.42
CA LEU A 170 5.81 -33.42 -45.56
C LEU A 170 7.00 -32.68 -44.95
N LYS A 171 7.74 -31.95 -45.79
CA LYS A 171 8.82 -31.07 -45.36
C LYS A 171 8.25 -29.67 -45.21
N THR A 172 8.22 -29.16 -43.98
CA THR A 172 7.82 -27.78 -43.67
C THR A 172 9.06 -26.99 -43.32
N THR A 173 9.36 -25.96 -44.12
CA THR A 173 10.47 -25.03 -43.88
C THR A 173 9.85 -23.71 -43.45
N MET A 174 10.18 -23.24 -42.25
CA MET A 174 9.78 -21.92 -41.76
C MET A 174 10.97 -20.97 -41.95
N ARG A 175 10.76 -19.85 -42.65
CA ARG A 175 11.71 -18.76 -42.87
C ARG A 175 11.23 -17.48 -42.20
#